data_AF-A0A8J8J634-F1
#
_entry.id   AF-A0A8J8J634-F1
#
_cell.length_a   1.000
_cell.length_b   1.000
_cell.length_c   1.000
_cell.angle_alpha   90.00
_cell.angle_beta   90.00
_cell.angle_gamma   90.00
#
_symmetry.space_group_name_H-M   'P 1'
#
loop_
_entity.id
_entity.type
_entity.pdbx_description
1 polymer ?
#
loop_
_entity_poly.entity_id
_entity_poly.type
_entity_poly.pdbx_seq_one_letter_code
_entity_poly.pdbx_strand_id
1 'polypeptide(L)'
;MIALALGLIVGLGLAFLLGKVKGRSYELTMALYTPLFVYIIANGLSMHVSGNFFVSTPLGDYRPGELAGVQTFLALILAIIYTGFRGKRALTVDEFSSVSLLTWILIAFGIGLAASENQVLLILGLTLYVLLGALSRRNPLGWLRATPCQGELTDIAGSRGLSCLTDEDGLTIYRVENTLVVGGRLPREFSRWKDVVECMADLRTDRTLRVISYLVPLAIPFIGFLMGPGDITALVLAVLVVPLYFGLLIISVRKTRSAMERECEEVIDEYAKFVRERKKGKREFVIG
;
A
#
# COMPACT_ATOMS: atom_id res chain seq x y z
N MET A 1 -23.99 -13.63 -4.26
CA MET A 1 -23.42 -12.79 -5.34
C MET A 1 -24.00 -11.36 -5.38
N ILE A 2 -25.20 -11.11 -4.85
CA ILE A 2 -25.76 -9.75 -4.77
C ILE A 2 -24.86 -8.81 -3.95
N ALA A 3 -24.36 -9.26 -2.80
CA ALA A 3 -23.46 -8.47 -1.96
C ALA A 3 -22.16 -8.09 -2.67
N LEU A 4 -21.56 -9.03 -3.40
CA LEU A 4 -20.40 -8.76 -4.25
C LEU A 4 -20.71 -7.67 -5.29
N ALA A 5 -21.81 -7.79 -6.03
CA ALA A 5 -22.17 -6.81 -7.05
C ALA A 5 -22.39 -5.41 -6.46
N LEU A 6 -23.18 -5.31 -5.39
CA LEU A 6 -23.45 -4.04 -4.71
C LEU A 6 -22.18 -3.44 -4.11
N GLY A 7 -21.36 -4.24 -3.43
CA GLY A 7 -20.13 -3.76 -2.83
C GLY A 7 -19.07 -3.37 -3.87
N LEU A 8 -19.03 -4.01 -5.04
CA LEU A 8 -18.19 -3.55 -6.16
C LEU A 8 -18.68 -2.20 -6.71
N ILE A 9 -19.99 -2.02 -6.92
CA ILE A 9 -20.57 -0.77 -7.39
C ILE A 9 -20.24 0.37 -6.41
N VAL A 10 -20.43 0.14 -5.12
CA VAL A 10 -20.16 1.13 -4.08
C VAL A 10 -18.66 1.37 -3.95
N GLY A 11 -17.87 0.32 -3.74
CA GLY A 11 -16.43 0.44 -3.47
C GLY A 11 -15.65 1.04 -4.65
N LEU A 12 -15.79 0.48 -5.85
CA LEU A 12 -15.10 0.98 -7.03
C LEU A 12 -15.70 2.29 -7.55
N GLY A 13 -17.01 2.50 -7.39
CA GLY A 13 -17.67 3.76 -7.72
C GLY A 13 -17.16 4.91 -6.87
N LEU A 14 -17.10 4.73 -5.54
CA LEU A 14 -16.52 5.70 -4.62
C LEU A 14 -15.03 5.93 -4.90
N ALA A 15 -14.27 4.87 -5.19
CA ALA A 15 -12.87 4.98 -5.56
C ALA A 15 -12.68 5.85 -6.81
N PHE A 16 -13.49 5.63 -7.85
CA PHE A 16 -13.42 6.42 -9.08
C PHE A 16 -13.79 7.89 -8.86
N LEU A 17 -14.85 8.16 -8.08
CA LEU A 17 -15.27 9.53 -7.74
C LEU A 17 -14.19 10.25 -6.93
N LEU A 18 -13.63 9.61 -5.90
CA LEU A 18 -12.53 10.16 -5.11
C LEU A 18 -11.27 10.35 -5.96
N GLY A 19 -11.02 9.45 -6.91
CA GLY A 19 -9.94 9.57 -7.88
C GLY A 19 -10.01 10.84 -8.71
N LYS A 20 -11.21 11.18 -9.19
CA LYS A 20 -11.44 12.43 -9.94
C LYS A 20 -11.23 13.69 -9.11
N VAL A 21 -11.58 13.65 -7.82
CA VAL A 21 -11.56 14.83 -6.95
C VAL A 21 -10.20 15.03 -6.29
N LYS A 22 -9.56 13.94 -5.83
CA LYS A 22 -8.36 13.99 -4.98
C LYS A 22 -7.12 13.39 -5.62
N GLY A 23 -7.24 12.81 -6.82
CA GLY A 23 -6.11 12.25 -7.55
C GLY A 23 -5.98 10.73 -7.41
N ARG A 24 -4.96 10.19 -8.09
CA ARG A 24 -4.86 8.76 -8.36
C ARG A 24 -4.51 7.91 -7.14
N SER A 25 -3.70 8.45 -6.23
CA SER A 25 -3.37 7.83 -4.95
C SER A 25 -4.61 7.47 -4.13
N TYR A 26 -5.60 8.37 -4.07
CA TYR A 26 -6.88 8.15 -3.41
C TYR A 26 -7.76 7.12 -4.12
N GLU A 27 -7.79 7.12 -5.46
CA GLU A 27 -8.51 6.10 -6.24
C GLU A 27 -8.02 4.69 -5.91
N LEU A 28 -6.69 4.48 -5.96
CA LEU A 28 -6.11 3.15 -5.75
C LEU A 28 -6.31 2.68 -4.31
N THR A 29 -6.07 3.58 -3.35
CA THR A 29 -6.23 3.27 -1.93
C THR A 29 -7.69 2.93 -1.60
N MET A 30 -8.64 3.72 -2.11
CA MET A 30 -10.06 3.49 -1.89
C MET A 30 -10.55 2.21 -2.58
N ALA A 31 -10.04 1.91 -3.77
CA ALA A 31 -10.39 0.67 -4.46
C ALA A 31 -9.99 -0.57 -3.63
N LEU A 32 -8.88 -0.53 -2.88
CA LEU A 32 -8.48 -1.62 -1.98
C LEU A 32 -9.37 -1.75 -0.73
N TYR A 33 -10.22 -0.77 -0.41
CA TYR A 33 -11.26 -0.90 0.62
C TYR A 33 -12.54 -1.58 0.11
N THR A 34 -12.66 -1.88 -1.19
CA THR A 34 -13.82 -2.60 -1.75
C THR A 34 -14.21 -3.89 -0.99
N PRO A 35 -13.27 -4.72 -0.50
CA PRO A 35 -13.61 -5.89 0.32
C PRO A 35 -14.40 -5.54 1.57
N LEU A 36 -14.15 -4.40 2.22
CA LEU A 36 -14.90 -3.97 3.40
C LEU A 36 -16.36 -3.67 3.06
N PHE A 37 -16.62 -2.98 1.94
CA PHE A 37 -18.00 -2.71 1.52
C PHE A 37 -18.76 -4.00 1.21
N VAL A 38 -18.11 -4.93 0.50
CA VAL A 38 -18.70 -6.25 0.23
C VAL A 38 -18.94 -7.02 1.53
N TYR A 39 -18.01 -6.98 2.47
CA TYR A 39 -18.13 -7.62 3.78
C TYR A 39 -19.35 -7.09 4.55
N ILE A 40 -19.45 -5.76 4.72
CA ILE A 40 -20.56 -5.12 5.47
C ILE A 40 -21.91 -5.45 4.82
N ILE A 41 -22.01 -5.36 3.49
CA ILE A 41 -23.26 -5.66 2.77
C ILE A 41 -23.59 -7.15 2.89
N ALA A 42 -22.60 -8.03 2.76
CA ALA A 42 -22.81 -9.47 2.88
C ALA A 42 -23.24 -9.88 4.29
N ASN A 43 -22.62 -9.30 5.33
CA ASN A 43 -22.97 -9.54 6.72
C ASN A 43 -24.38 -9.02 7.06
N GLY A 44 -24.74 -7.83 6.58
CA GLY A 44 -26.09 -7.30 6.75
C GLY A 44 -27.18 -8.16 6.09
N LEU A 45 -26.88 -8.74 4.93
CA LEU A 45 -27.78 -9.67 4.24
C LEU A 45 -27.85 -11.05 4.91
N SER A 46 -26.77 -11.52 5.55
CA SER A 46 -26.70 -12.83 6.20
C SER A 46 -27.29 -12.83 7.63
N MET A 47 -27.25 -11.70 8.35
CA MET A 47 -27.81 -11.56 9.70
C MET A 47 -29.31 -11.93 9.81
N HIS A 48 -30.04 -11.89 8.70
CA HIS A 48 -31.47 -12.23 8.65
C HIS A 48 -31.75 -13.72 8.40
N VAL A 49 -30.72 -14.56 8.26
CA VAL A 49 -30.84 -15.98 7.92
C VAL A 49 -30.01 -16.82 8.90
N SER A 50 -30.49 -16.98 10.14
CA SER A 50 -29.89 -17.89 11.12
C SER A 50 -30.52 -19.28 11.06
N GLY A 51 -29.73 -20.34 10.81
CA GLY A 51 -30.17 -21.74 10.79
C GLY A 51 -29.23 -22.65 9.97
N ASN A 52 -29.53 -23.96 9.88
CA ASN A 52 -28.85 -24.90 8.97
C ASN A 52 -29.30 -24.69 7.51
N PHE A 53 -29.27 -23.45 7.05
CA PHE A 53 -29.60 -23.09 5.68
C PHE A 53 -28.32 -23.09 4.86
N PHE A 54 -28.32 -23.84 3.76
CA PHE A 54 -27.22 -23.89 2.80
C PHE A 54 -27.66 -23.19 1.53
N VAL A 55 -26.79 -22.34 0.99
CA VAL A 55 -26.97 -21.71 -0.30
C VAL A 55 -26.21 -22.54 -1.31
N SER A 56 -26.94 -23.29 -2.14
CA SER A 56 -26.36 -24.01 -3.27
C SER A 56 -25.92 -23.03 -4.35
N THR A 57 -24.64 -23.07 -4.68
CA THR A 57 -24.05 -22.33 -5.78
C THR A 57 -23.38 -23.30 -6.75
N PRO A 58 -23.08 -22.89 -7.99
CA PRO A 58 -22.29 -23.72 -8.91
C PRO A 58 -20.90 -24.12 -8.37
N LEU A 59 -20.44 -23.48 -7.28
CA LEU A 59 -19.17 -23.74 -6.62
C LEU A 59 -19.32 -24.70 -5.41
N GLY A 60 -20.54 -25.04 -5.02
CA GLY A 60 -20.86 -25.88 -3.87
C GLY A 60 -21.93 -25.28 -2.95
N ASP A 61 -22.24 -26.02 -1.90
CA ASP A 61 -23.16 -25.61 -0.84
C ASP A 61 -22.40 -24.88 0.25
N TYR A 62 -22.80 -23.64 0.54
CA TYR A 62 -22.15 -22.80 1.54
C TYR A 62 -23.13 -22.34 2.59
N ARG A 63 -22.64 -22.19 3.82
CA ARG A 63 -23.35 -21.41 4.84
C ARG A 63 -23.35 -19.92 4.45
N PRO A 64 -24.37 -19.14 4.85
CA PRO A 64 -24.44 -17.71 4.51
C PRO A 64 -23.17 -16.92 4.86
N GLY A 65 -22.56 -17.18 6.02
CA GLY A 65 -21.27 -16.59 6.40
C GLY A 65 -20.12 -17.03 5.50
N GLU A 66 -19.99 -18.33 5.21
CA GLU A 66 -18.93 -18.83 4.32
C GLU A 66 -19.02 -18.22 2.91
N LEU A 67 -20.23 -18.00 2.40
CA LEU A 67 -20.47 -17.33 1.13
C LEU A 67 -20.16 -15.82 1.19
N ALA A 68 -20.32 -15.17 2.35
CA ALA A 68 -19.87 -13.79 2.58
C ALA A 68 -18.34 -13.69 2.53
N GLY A 69 -17.63 -14.66 3.13
CA GLY A 69 -16.18 -14.80 3.03
C GLY A 69 -15.71 -14.94 1.58
N VAL A 70 -16.33 -15.84 0.81
CA VAL A 70 -16.00 -16.05 -0.61
C VAL A 70 -16.23 -14.78 -1.43
N GLN A 71 -17.36 -14.09 -1.24
CA GLN A 71 -17.64 -12.82 -1.93
C GLN A 71 -16.61 -11.73 -1.56
N THR A 72 -16.24 -11.64 -0.29
CA THR A 72 -15.21 -10.68 0.18
C THR A 72 -13.85 -10.98 -0.45
N PHE A 73 -13.46 -12.26 -0.54
CA PHE A 73 -12.21 -12.67 -1.18
C PHE A 73 -12.20 -12.40 -2.69
N LEU A 74 -13.30 -12.68 -3.39
CA LEU A 74 -13.45 -12.32 -4.81
C LEU A 74 -13.37 -10.81 -5.02
N ALA A 75 -13.97 -10.02 -4.13
CA ALA A 75 -13.87 -8.56 -4.16
C ALA A 75 -12.42 -8.09 -3.99
N LEU A 76 -11.64 -8.74 -3.13
CA LEU A 76 -10.21 -8.46 -2.96
C LEU A 76 -9.44 -8.72 -4.26
N ILE A 77 -9.66 -9.88 -4.89
CA ILE A 77 -9.02 -10.20 -6.17
C ILE A 77 -9.36 -9.15 -7.23
N LEU A 78 -10.63 -8.78 -7.36
CA LEU A 78 -11.07 -7.76 -8.32
C LEU A 78 -10.49 -6.38 -8.00
N ALA A 79 -10.39 -6.00 -6.73
CA ALA A 79 -9.76 -4.75 -6.30
C ALA A 79 -8.25 -4.73 -6.62
N ILE A 80 -7.54 -5.85 -6.45
CA ILE A 80 -6.13 -5.99 -6.81
C ILE A 80 -5.94 -5.90 -8.32
N ILE A 81 -6.81 -6.55 -9.12
CA ILE A 81 -6.76 -6.46 -10.58
C ILE A 81 -7.02 -5.02 -11.04
N TYR A 82 -8.04 -4.38 -10.48
CA TYR A 82 -8.38 -2.99 -10.78
C TYR A 82 -7.22 -2.04 -10.46
N THR A 83 -6.65 -2.14 -9.26
CA THR A 83 -5.53 -1.30 -8.84
C THR A 83 -4.26 -1.61 -9.62
N GLY A 84 -4.02 -2.87 -9.97
CA GLY A 84 -2.91 -3.27 -10.83
C GLY A 84 -3.01 -2.71 -12.26
N PHE A 85 -4.21 -2.59 -12.83
CA PHE A 85 -4.41 -1.99 -14.14
C PHE A 85 -4.35 -0.45 -14.08
N ARG A 86 -5.07 0.13 -13.13
CA ARG A 86 -5.19 1.59 -12.97
C ARG A 86 -3.93 2.22 -12.38
N GLY A 87 -3.12 1.48 -11.63
CA GLY A 87 -1.93 1.97 -10.96
C GLY A 87 -0.70 2.13 -11.86
N LYS A 88 -0.68 1.51 -13.05
CA LYS A 88 0.49 1.54 -13.95
C LYS A 88 0.89 2.98 -14.29
N ARG A 89 2.13 3.35 -13.94
CA ARG A 89 2.72 4.69 -14.18
C ARG A 89 1.80 5.85 -13.76
N ALA A 90 1.12 5.69 -12.63
CA ALA A 90 0.03 6.59 -12.25
C ALA A 90 0.36 7.46 -11.03
N LEU A 91 1.37 7.08 -10.23
CA LEU A 91 1.73 7.75 -8.98
C LEU A 91 3.01 8.58 -9.13
N THR A 92 3.01 9.77 -8.55
CA THR A 92 4.24 10.56 -8.36
C THR A 92 5.17 9.89 -7.35
N VAL A 93 6.44 10.32 -7.29
CA VAL A 93 7.44 9.82 -6.34
C VAL A 93 6.94 9.99 -4.89
N ASP A 94 6.33 11.14 -4.61
CA ASP A 94 5.75 11.48 -3.32
C ASP A 94 4.62 10.53 -2.91
N GLU A 95 3.67 10.30 -3.82
CA GLU A 95 2.52 9.44 -3.57
C GLU A 95 2.91 7.96 -3.47
N PHE A 96 3.81 7.51 -4.34
CA PHE A 96 4.19 6.11 -4.46
C PHE A 96 4.71 5.53 -3.15
N SER A 97 5.58 6.26 -2.45
CA SER A 97 6.17 5.85 -1.18
C SER A 97 5.10 5.49 -0.14
N SER A 98 4.08 6.34 -0.02
CA SER A 98 2.98 6.21 0.93
C SER A 98 1.97 5.12 0.54
N VAL A 99 1.61 5.05 -0.75
CA VAL A 99 0.59 4.13 -1.28
C VAL A 99 1.12 2.70 -1.33
N SER A 100 2.41 2.51 -1.66
CA SER A 100 3.03 1.19 -1.74
C SER A 100 2.96 0.44 -0.41
N LEU A 101 3.30 1.11 0.70
CA LEU A 101 3.21 0.52 2.04
C LEU A 101 1.75 0.20 2.42
N LEU A 102 0.85 1.16 2.21
CA LEU A 102 -0.57 1.01 2.56
C LEU A 102 -1.24 -0.14 1.79
N THR A 103 -0.83 -0.37 0.55
CA THR A 103 -1.36 -1.43 -0.31
C THR A 103 -1.22 -2.81 0.35
N TRP A 104 -0.04 -3.13 0.90
CA TRP A 104 0.19 -4.42 1.58
C TRP A 104 -0.69 -4.60 2.81
N ILE A 105 -0.88 -3.53 3.58
CA ILE A 105 -1.76 -3.51 4.76
C ILE A 105 -3.20 -3.75 4.35
N LEU A 106 -3.69 -3.10 3.28
CA LEU A 106 -5.06 -3.24 2.80
C LEU A 106 -5.34 -4.61 2.16
N ILE A 107 -4.36 -5.20 1.47
CA ILE A 107 -4.48 -6.58 0.97
C ILE A 107 -4.59 -7.54 2.16
N ALA A 108 -3.72 -7.40 3.16
CA ALA A 108 -3.76 -8.24 4.36
C ALA A 108 -5.07 -8.07 5.14
N PHE A 109 -5.58 -6.84 5.22
CA PHE A 109 -6.92 -6.53 5.76
C PHE A 109 -8.04 -7.24 4.99
N GLY A 110 -8.05 -7.19 3.66
CA GLY A 110 -9.05 -7.90 2.85
C GLY A 110 -8.99 -9.42 3.05
N ILE A 111 -7.79 -9.99 3.21
CA ILE A 111 -7.60 -11.41 3.55
C ILE A 111 -8.18 -11.71 4.95
N GLY A 112 -7.90 -10.86 5.94
CA GLY A 112 -8.41 -11.02 7.30
C GLY A 112 -9.93 -10.98 7.38
N LEU A 113 -10.57 -10.07 6.65
CA LEU A 113 -12.03 -10.04 6.54
C LEU A 113 -12.59 -11.33 5.93
N ALA A 114 -12.02 -11.80 4.81
CA ALA A 114 -12.47 -13.05 4.19
C ALA A 114 -12.25 -14.27 5.11
N ALA A 115 -11.10 -14.35 5.76
CA ALA A 115 -10.72 -15.45 6.66
C ALA A 115 -11.57 -15.51 7.94
N SER A 116 -12.10 -14.37 8.39
CA SER A 116 -12.99 -14.30 9.55
C SER A 116 -14.31 -15.06 9.35
N GLU A 117 -14.80 -15.12 8.11
CA GLU A 117 -16.04 -15.82 7.73
C GLU A 117 -15.79 -17.24 7.23
N ASN A 118 -14.68 -17.45 6.53
CA ASN A 118 -14.30 -18.76 6.01
C ASN A 118 -12.80 -18.98 6.19
N GLN A 119 -12.47 -19.84 7.15
CA GLN A 119 -11.11 -20.15 7.57
C GLN A 119 -10.23 -20.70 6.44
N VAL A 120 -10.80 -21.43 5.47
CA VAL A 120 -10.05 -21.96 4.32
C VAL A 120 -9.45 -20.83 3.46
N LEU A 121 -10.11 -19.66 3.44
CA LEU A 121 -9.64 -18.50 2.69
C LEU A 121 -8.38 -17.87 3.29
N LEU A 122 -8.01 -18.19 4.53
CA LEU A 122 -6.72 -17.76 5.08
C LEU A 122 -5.56 -18.33 4.26
N ILE A 123 -5.60 -19.63 3.95
CA ILE A 123 -4.55 -20.32 3.19
C ILE A 123 -4.47 -19.74 1.77
N LEU A 124 -5.62 -19.55 1.13
CA LEU A 124 -5.69 -18.97 -0.21
C LEU A 124 -5.22 -17.51 -0.22
N GLY A 125 -5.58 -16.72 0.79
CA GLY A 125 -5.15 -15.35 0.93
C GLY A 125 -3.66 -15.20 1.19
N LEU A 126 -3.08 -16.03 2.06
CA LEU A 126 -1.63 -16.04 2.28
C LEU A 126 -0.88 -16.45 1.00
N THR A 127 -1.40 -17.43 0.26
CA THR A 127 -0.84 -17.83 -1.04
C THR A 127 -0.87 -16.67 -2.03
N LEU A 128 -1.99 -15.95 -2.12
CA LEU A 128 -2.14 -14.76 -2.95
C LEU A 128 -1.15 -13.66 -2.53
N TYR A 129 -1.02 -13.40 -1.23
CA TYR A 129 -0.09 -12.39 -0.70
C TYR A 129 1.36 -12.70 -1.08
N VAL A 130 1.79 -13.96 -0.93
CA VAL A 130 3.15 -14.41 -1.32
C VAL A 130 3.35 -14.29 -2.83
N LEU A 131 2.36 -14.68 -3.63
CA LEU A 131 2.41 -14.57 -5.09
C LEU A 131 2.56 -13.11 -5.53
N LEU A 132 1.78 -12.20 -4.94
CA LEU A 132 1.88 -10.76 -5.21
C LEU A 132 3.25 -10.23 -4.78
N GLY A 133 3.78 -10.68 -3.64
CA GLY A 133 5.13 -10.31 -3.19
C GLY A 133 6.20 -10.74 -4.19
N ALA A 134 6.09 -11.94 -4.74
CA ALA A 134 6.99 -12.44 -5.78
C ALA A 134 6.88 -11.64 -7.09
N LEU A 135 5.66 -11.30 -7.51
CA LEU A 135 5.43 -10.45 -8.69
C LEU A 135 5.95 -9.02 -8.47
N SER A 136 5.75 -8.46 -7.28
CA SER A 136 6.22 -7.12 -6.91
C SER A 136 7.74 -7.02 -6.92
N ARG A 137 8.47 -8.12 -6.66
CA ARG A 137 9.95 -8.12 -6.80
C ARG A 137 10.41 -7.98 -8.24
N ARG A 138 9.62 -8.42 -9.22
CA ARG A 138 9.98 -8.30 -10.64
C ARG A 138 9.80 -6.88 -11.16
N ASN A 139 8.84 -6.14 -10.62
CA ASN A 139 8.55 -4.77 -11.03
C ASN A 139 8.07 -3.91 -9.84
N PRO A 140 8.96 -3.59 -8.89
CA PRO A 140 8.57 -2.91 -7.65
C PRO A 140 8.09 -1.47 -7.91
N LEU A 141 8.57 -0.84 -8.97
CA LEU A 141 8.26 0.55 -9.33
C LEU A 141 7.23 0.67 -10.45
N GLY A 142 6.49 -0.41 -10.76
CA GLY A 142 5.56 -0.43 -11.89
C GLY A 142 4.41 0.59 -11.81
N TRP A 143 4.10 1.07 -10.60
CA TRP A 143 3.08 2.11 -10.39
C TRP A 143 3.64 3.54 -10.44
N LEU A 144 4.96 3.68 -10.37
CA LEU A 144 5.64 4.96 -10.37
C LEU A 144 5.61 5.57 -11.78
N ARG A 145 5.16 6.82 -11.87
CA ARG A 145 5.23 7.65 -13.07
C ARG A 145 6.59 8.36 -13.07
N ALA A 146 7.64 7.62 -13.42
CA ALA A 146 8.99 8.16 -13.50
C ALA A 146 9.67 7.82 -14.84
N THR A 147 10.60 8.68 -15.23
CA THR A 147 11.51 8.50 -16.36
C THR A 147 12.95 8.40 -15.85
N PRO A 148 13.88 7.84 -16.63
CA PRO A 148 15.30 7.88 -16.28
C PRO A 148 15.78 9.31 -16.04
N CYS A 149 16.62 9.50 -15.02
CA CYS A 149 17.25 10.81 -14.77
C CYS A 149 18.17 11.21 -15.94
N GLN A 150 18.48 12.50 -16.01
CA GLN A 150 19.42 13.07 -16.99
C GLN A 150 20.41 14.00 -16.31
N GLY A 151 21.58 14.19 -16.94
CA GLY A 151 22.63 15.10 -16.48
C GLY A 151 23.26 14.66 -15.16
N GLU A 152 23.57 15.63 -14.31
CA GLU A 152 24.33 15.45 -13.06
C GLU A 152 23.73 14.39 -12.11
N LEU A 153 22.39 14.25 -12.07
CA LEU A 153 21.73 13.21 -11.26
C LEU A 153 22.11 11.79 -11.67
N THR A 154 22.25 11.58 -12.98
CA THR A 154 22.66 10.29 -13.55
C THR A 154 24.12 10.01 -13.23
N ASP A 155 24.97 11.04 -13.21
CA ASP A 155 26.39 10.91 -12.87
C ASP A 155 26.57 10.54 -11.39
N ILE A 156 25.86 11.23 -10.48
CA ILE A 156 25.92 10.94 -9.03
C ILE A 156 25.42 9.52 -8.74
N ALA A 157 24.29 9.10 -9.33
CA ALA A 157 23.77 7.75 -9.14
C ALA A 157 24.65 6.68 -9.81
N GLY A 158 25.12 6.97 -11.03
CA GLY A 158 25.96 6.07 -11.83
C GLY A 158 27.32 5.80 -11.19
N SER A 159 27.92 6.79 -10.55
CA SER A 159 29.19 6.63 -9.79
C SER A 159 29.09 5.60 -8.67
N ARG A 160 27.88 5.33 -8.16
CA ARG A 160 27.57 4.37 -7.10
C ARG A 160 26.92 3.08 -7.62
N GLY A 161 26.88 2.89 -8.95
CA GLY A 161 26.26 1.73 -9.60
C GLY A 161 24.73 1.68 -9.47
N LEU A 162 24.08 2.83 -9.25
CA LEU A 162 22.64 2.93 -9.10
C LEU A 162 21.98 3.41 -10.39
N SER A 163 20.84 2.82 -10.72
CA SER A 163 19.90 3.40 -11.69
C SER A 163 19.21 4.60 -11.06
N CYS A 164 18.87 5.62 -11.86
CA CYS A 164 18.18 6.81 -11.36
C CYS A 164 16.85 6.99 -12.08
N LEU A 165 15.78 7.19 -11.31
CA LEU A 165 14.45 7.53 -11.80
C LEU A 165 13.98 8.85 -11.20
N THR A 166 13.31 9.66 -12.00
CA THR A 166 12.75 10.95 -11.59
C THR A 166 11.37 11.17 -12.19
N ASP A 167 10.52 11.91 -11.48
CA ASP A 167 9.23 12.39 -11.98
C ASP A 167 9.28 13.88 -12.31
N GLU A 168 8.14 14.51 -12.60
CA GLU A 168 8.07 15.96 -12.88
C GLU A 168 7.83 16.79 -11.61
N ASP A 169 7.06 16.25 -10.67
CA ASP A 169 6.40 17.03 -9.60
C ASP A 169 6.83 16.67 -8.17
N GLY A 170 7.55 15.55 -7.98
CA GLY A 170 7.92 15.06 -6.66
C GLY A 170 9.01 15.91 -6.00
N LEU A 171 9.02 15.88 -4.67
CA LEU A 171 10.08 16.47 -3.84
C LEU A 171 10.81 15.42 -2.99
N THR A 172 10.24 14.23 -2.87
CA THR A 172 10.77 13.13 -2.06
C THR A 172 11.92 12.41 -2.77
N ILE A 173 12.81 11.84 -1.97
CA ILE A 173 13.91 11.00 -2.43
C ILE A 173 13.93 9.73 -1.61
N TYR A 174 14.13 8.59 -2.26
CA TYR A 174 14.32 7.33 -1.57
C TYR A 174 15.06 6.34 -2.46
N ARG A 175 15.68 5.34 -1.81
CA ARG A 175 16.38 4.26 -2.50
C ARG A 175 15.58 2.97 -2.43
N VAL A 176 15.35 2.34 -3.57
CA VAL A 176 14.76 1.00 -3.69
C VAL A 176 15.75 0.10 -4.42
N GLU A 177 16.35 -0.85 -3.69
CA GLU A 177 17.36 -1.76 -4.27
C GLU A 177 18.54 -0.98 -4.89
N ASN A 178 18.76 -1.19 -6.19
CA ASN A 178 19.80 -0.55 -6.98
C ASN A 178 19.24 0.64 -7.76
N THR A 179 18.10 1.21 -7.33
CA THR A 179 17.48 2.36 -7.98
C THR A 179 17.27 3.49 -6.98
N LEU A 180 17.85 4.64 -7.28
CA LEU A 180 17.57 5.89 -6.60
C LEU A 180 16.38 6.56 -7.28
N VAL A 181 15.37 6.92 -6.50
CA VAL A 181 14.20 7.63 -6.99
C VAL A 181 14.23 9.05 -6.42
N VAL A 182 14.26 10.05 -7.29
CA VAL A 182 14.43 11.47 -6.95
C VAL A 182 13.29 12.28 -7.54
N GLY A 183 12.56 13.02 -6.71
CA GLY A 183 11.50 13.91 -7.17
C GLY A 183 12.02 15.02 -8.10
N GLY A 184 11.35 15.26 -9.22
CA GLY A 184 11.82 16.20 -10.26
C GLY A 184 11.87 17.66 -9.86
N ARG A 185 11.12 18.08 -8.84
CA ARG A 185 11.17 19.43 -8.29
C ARG A 185 12.32 19.62 -7.30
N LEU A 186 12.89 18.54 -6.77
CA LEU A 186 13.97 18.62 -5.78
C LEU A 186 15.19 19.43 -6.28
N PRO A 187 15.76 19.14 -7.48
CA PRO A 187 16.92 19.88 -7.97
C PRO A 187 16.62 21.34 -8.33
N ARG A 188 15.34 21.67 -8.54
CA ARG A 188 14.90 23.02 -8.94
C ARG A 188 14.62 23.93 -7.74
N GLU A 189 14.24 23.35 -6.60
CA GLU A 189 13.71 24.11 -5.47
C GLU A 189 14.55 24.03 -4.20
N PHE A 190 15.44 23.04 -4.07
CA PHE A 190 16.29 22.89 -2.90
C PHE A 190 17.76 23.06 -3.29
N SER A 191 18.44 24.07 -2.73
CA SER A 191 19.81 24.43 -3.13
C SER A 191 20.84 23.33 -2.84
N ARG A 192 20.68 22.60 -1.74
CA ARG A 192 21.58 21.52 -1.30
C ARG A 192 21.13 20.13 -1.77
N TRP A 193 20.43 20.05 -2.91
CA TRP A 193 19.90 18.78 -3.40
C TRP A 193 21.00 17.73 -3.68
N LYS A 194 22.20 18.18 -4.07
CA LYS A 194 23.34 17.30 -4.35
C LYS A 194 23.76 16.52 -3.09
N ASP A 195 23.98 17.25 -2.00
CA ASP A 195 24.31 16.68 -0.69
C ASP A 195 23.26 15.65 -0.24
N VAL A 196 21.97 15.95 -0.43
CA VAL A 196 20.87 15.03 -0.11
C VAL A 196 20.92 13.77 -0.98
N VAL A 197 21.09 13.93 -2.28
CA VAL A 197 21.18 12.81 -3.23
C VAL A 197 22.37 11.91 -2.90
N GLU A 198 23.52 12.48 -2.58
CA GLU A 198 24.72 11.74 -2.19
C GLU A 198 24.50 10.95 -0.90
N CYS A 199 24.01 11.62 0.16
CA CYS A 199 23.65 10.97 1.42
C CYS A 199 22.66 9.82 1.23
N MET A 200 21.66 10.00 0.37
CA MET A 200 20.66 8.95 0.09
C MET A 200 21.20 7.82 -0.79
N ALA A 201 22.16 8.11 -1.66
CA ALA A 201 22.79 7.11 -2.51
C ALA A 201 23.77 6.21 -1.71
N ASP A 202 24.37 6.74 -0.65
CA ASP A 202 25.28 5.99 0.24
C ASP A 202 24.56 5.07 1.23
N LEU A 203 23.27 5.31 1.48
CA LEU A 203 22.45 4.44 2.32
C LEU A 203 22.33 3.04 1.73
N ARG A 204 22.82 2.04 2.46
CA ARG A 204 22.52 0.63 2.15
C ARG A 204 21.05 0.35 2.46
N THR A 205 20.30 -0.14 1.48
CA THR A 205 18.92 -0.57 1.69
C THR A 205 18.88 -1.68 2.75
N ASP A 206 18.27 -1.40 3.90
CA ASP A 206 18.13 -2.39 4.97
C ASP A 206 17.15 -3.50 4.54
N ARG A 207 17.70 -4.70 4.27
CA ARG A 207 16.92 -5.90 3.94
C ARG A 207 15.91 -6.22 5.05
N THR A 208 16.23 -5.90 6.30
CA THR A 208 15.37 -6.10 7.46
C THR A 208 14.12 -5.25 7.38
N LEU A 209 14.23 -3.97 7.03
CA LEU A 209 13.10 -3.05 6.91
C LEU A 209 12.12 -3.49 5.83
N ARG A 210 12.66 -3.97 4.71
CA ARG A 210 11.84 -4.60 3.66
C ARG A 210 11.12 -5.84 4.16
N VAL A 211 11.81 -6.75 4.84
CA VAL A 211 11.18 -7.97 5.36
C VAL A 211 10.07 -7.62 6.36
N ILE A 212 10.33 -6.66 7.25
CA ILE A 212 9.35 -6.16 8.23
C ILE A 212 8.13 -5.57 7.52
N SER A 213 8.31 -4.77 6.45
CA SER A 213 7.18 -4.16 5.74
C SER A 213 6.26 -5.17 5.07
N TYR A 214 6.76 -6.36 4.73
CA TYR A 214 5.95 -7.47 4.20
C TYR A 214 5.38 -8.38 5.29
N LEU A 215 6.12 -8.63 6.38
CA LEU A 215 5.71 -9.58 7.43
C LEU A 215 4.72 -8.98 8.43
N VAL A 216 4.91 -7.73 8.85
CA VAL A 216 4.06 -7.09 9.85
C VAL A 216 2.57 -7.06 9.41
N PRO A 217 2.24 -6.72 8.14
CA PRO A 217 0.86 -6.79 7.68
C PRO A 217 0.20 -8.18 7.81
N LEU A 218 0.99 -9.27 7.76
CA LEU A 218 0.44 -10.63 7.85
C LEU A 218 -0.22 -10.93 9.19
N ALA A 219 0.07 -10.17 10.25
CA ALA A 219 -0.64 -10.29 11.52
C ALA A 219 -2.16 -10.05 11.37
N ILE A 220 -2.57 -9.18 10.44
CA ILE A 220 -3.99 -8.82 10.23
C ILE A 220 -4.83 -10.05 9.82
N PRO A 221 -4.44 -10.85 8.81
CA PRO A 221 -5.09 -12.12 8.47
C PRO A 221 -5.30 -13.06 9.66
N PHE A 222 -4.28 -13.23 10.50
CA PHE A 222 -4.35 -14.12 11.66
C PHE A 222 -5.32 -13.60 12.73
N ILE A 223 -5.33 -12.29 12.99
CA ILE A 223 -6.29 -11.68 13.92
C ILE A 223 -7.72 -11.88 13.41
N GLY A 224 -7.97 -11.64 12.11
CA GLY A 224 -9.28 -11.87 11.50
C GLY A 224 -9.74 -13.32 11.62
N PHE A 225 -8.84 -14.27 11.38
CA PHE A 225 -9.10 -15.70 11.58
C PHE A 225 -9.46 -16.05 13.02
N LEU A 226 -8.75 -15.50 14.02
CA LEU A 226 -8.97 -15.80 15.43
C LEU A 226 -10.25 -15.18 16.00
N MET A 227 -10.63 -13.99 15.53
CA MET A 227 -11.82 -13.30 16.03
C MET A 227 -13.13 -13.88 15.50
N GLY A 228 -13.10 -14.54 14.33
CA GLY A 228 -14.30 -15.07 13.70
C GLY A 228 -15.21 -13.97 13.12
N PRO A 229 -16.41 -14.35 12.64
CA PRO A 229 -17.26 -13.46 11.86
C PRO A 229 -17.92 -12.38 12.72
N GLY A 230 -18.07 -11.17 12.17
CA GLY A 230 -18.89 -10.12 12.76
C GLY A 230 -18.35 -8.69 12.59
N ASP A 231 -19.23 -7.72 12.87
CA ASP A 231 -18.92 -6.29 12.71
C ASP A 231 -17.81 -5.81 13.66
N ILE A 232 -17.69 -6.43 14.84
CA ILE A 232 -16.61 -6.15 15.79
C ILE A 232 -15.26 -6.53 15.16
N THR A 233 -15.18 -7.68 14.49
CA THR A 233 -13.97 -8.11 13.78
C THR A 233 -13.61 -7.12 12.69
N ALA A 234 -14.57 -6.73 11.85
CA ALA A 234 -14.33 -5.73 10.80
C ALA A 234 -13.85 -4.38 11.37
N LEU A 235 -14.45 -3.91 12.46
CA LEU A 235 -14.05 -2.69 13.14
C LEU A 235 -12.62 -2.79 13.70
N VAL A 236 -12.29 -3.87 14.42
CA VAL A 236 -10.96 -4.08 14.99
C VAL A 236 -9.90 -4.13 13.90
N LEU A 237 -10.15 -4.87 12.82
CA LEU A 237 -9.22 -4.94 11.68
C LEU A 237 -9.06 -3.57 11.00
N ALA A 238 -10.13 -2.80 10.83
CA ALA A 238 -10.08 -1.47 10.24
C ALA A 238 -9.30 -0.48 11.11
N VAL A 239 -9.52 -0.52 12.43
CA VAL A 239 -8.77 0.30 13.39
C VAL A 239 -7.29 -0.06 13.37
N LEU A 240 -6.94 -1.34 13.18
CA LEU A 240 -5.56 -1.82 13.18
C LEU A 240 -4.74 -1.36 11.95
N VAL A 241 -5.39 -1.07 10.81
CA VAL A 241 -4.72 -0.55 9.60
C VAL A 241 -3.93 0.73 9.91
N VAL A 242 -4.53 1.65 10.67
CA VAL A 242 -3.96 2.97 10.98
C VAL A 242 -2.64 2.89 11.79
N PRO A 243 -2.61 2.27 13.00
CA PRO A 243 -1.38 2.16 13.78
C PRO A 243 -0.32 1.30 13.09
N LEU A 244 -0.71 0.29 12.29
CA LEU A 244 0.27 -0.47 11.51
C LEU A 244 0.91 0.38 10.43
N TYR A 245 0.11 1.18 9.72
CA TYR A 245 0.61 2.09 8.70
C TYR A 245 1.57 3.14 9.29
N PHE A 246 1.13 3.87 10.32
CA PHE A 246 1.97 4.88 10.97
C PHE A 246 3.17 4.26 11.68
N GLY A 247 3.01 3.11 12.33
CA GLY A 247 4.09 2.40 12.99
C GLY A 247 5.19 1.98 12.01
N LEU A 248 4.82 1.42 10.86
CA LEU A 248 5.78 1.04 9.81
C LEU A 248 6.48 2.26 9.21
N LEU A 249 5.77 3.38 8.99
CA LEU A 249 6.40 4.62 8.55
C LEU A 249 7.41 5.16 9.59
N ILE A 250 7.04 5.20 10.87
CA ILE A 250 7.92 5.66 11.95
C ILE A 250 9.16 4.77 12.06
N ILE A 251 8.98 3.45 12.02
CA ILE A 251 10.09 2.48 12.03
C ILE A 251 10.98 2.70 10.83
N SER A 252 10.40 2.94 9.65
CA SER A 252 11.15 3.18 8.42
C SER A 252 12.04 4.40 8.57
N VAL A 253 11.47 5.54 8.93
CA VAL A 253 12.20 6.81 9.11
C VAL A 253 13.28 6.68 10.20
N ARG A 254 12.95 6.08 11.35
CA ARG A 254 13.92 5.91 12.45
C ARG A 254 15.11 5.06 12.03
N LYS A 255 14.86 3.95 11.33
CA LYS A 255 15.92 3.08 10.85
C LYS A 255 16.78 3.76 9.79
N THR A 256 16.17 4.46 8.83
CA THR A 256 16.92 5.23 7.82
C THR A 256 17.82 6.26 8.50
N ARG A 257 17.29 7.05 9.43
CA ARG A 257 18.08 8.06 10.18
C ARG A 257 19.20 7.43 10.99
N SER A 258 18.96 6.28 11.64
CA SER A 258 20.00 5.59 12.42
C SER A 258 21.14 5.00 11.56
N ALA A 259 20.90 4.82 10.26
CA ALA A 259 21.90 4.30 9.33
C ALA A 259 22.67 5.42 8.59
N MET A 260 22.28 6.69 8.76
CA MET A 260 22.97 7.83 8.17
C MET A 260 24.20 8.22 8.98
N GLU A 261 25.24 8.69 8.27
CA GLU A 261 26.40 9.30 8.89
C GLU A 261 26.06 10.68 9.48
N ARG A 262 26.81 11.11 10.50
CA ARG A 262 26.54 12.38 11.20
C ARG A 262 26.57 13.60 10.29
N GLU A 263 27.41 13.59 9.25
CA GLU A 263 27.52 14.69 8.28
C GLU A 263 26.24 14.83 7.43
N CYS A 264 25.54 13.72 7.19
CA CYS A 264 24.27 13.71 6.47
C CYS A 264 23.08 14.14 7.34
N GLU A 265 23.19 14.08 8.67
CA GLU A 265 22.07 14.35 9.57
C GLU A 265 21.60 15.81 9.46
N GLU A 266 22.54 16.76 9.37
CA GLU A 266 22.22 18.19 9.24
C GLU A 266 21.49 18.50 7.91
N VAL A 267 22.02 17.97 6.80
CA VAL A 267 21.45 18.15 5.46
C VAL A 267 20.04 17.57 5.37
N ILE A 268 19.85 16.39 5.97
CA ILE A 268 18.56 15.69 5.97
C ILE A 268 17.55 16.39 6.87
N ASP A 269 17.96 16.96 8.00
CA ASP A 269 17.07 17.76 8.85
C ASP A 269 16.65 19.08 8.15
N GLU A 270 17.55 19.74 7.41
CA GLU A 270 17.22 20.89 6.55
C GLU A 270 16.23 20.50 5.44
N TYR A 271 16.51 19.40 4.75
CA TYR A 271 15.65 18.85 3.72
C TYR A 271 14.26 18.48 4.28
N ALA A 272 14.19 17.83 5.44
CA ALA A 272 12.94 17.47 6.09
C ALA A 272 12.10 18.70 6.46
N LYS A 273 12.74 19.79 6.93
CA LYS A 273 12.07 21.08 7.17
C LYS A 273 11.54 21.67 5.87
N PHE A 274 12.37 21.73 4.84
CA PHE A 274 12.00 22.24 3.52
C PHE A 274 10.77 21.51 2.94
N VAL A 275 10.79 20.17 2.94
CA VAL A 275 9.65 19.42 2.42
C VAL A 275 8.42 19.59 3.30
N ARG A 276 8.57 19.65 4.64
CA ARG A 276 7.44 19.91 5.56
C ARG A 276 6.79 21.28 5.31
N GLU A 277 7.57 22.31 5.03
CA GLU A 277 7.07 23.65 4.73
C GLU A 277 6.38 23.72 3.36
N ARG A 278 6.94 23.05 2.35
CA ARG A 278 6.35 22.99 1.00
C ARG A 278 5.12 22.08 0.93
N LYS A 279 5.04 21.05 1.78
CA LYS A 279 3.88 20.15 1.91
C LYS A 279 2.84 20.60 2.94
N LYS A 280 2.96 21.77 3.58
CA LYS A 280 2.02 22.23 4.63
C LYS A 280 0.53 22.34 4.18
N GLY A 281 0.23 22.20 2.89
CA GLY A 281 -1.14 22.07 2.34
C GLY A 281 -1.57 20.68 1.87
N LYS A 282 -0.66 19.69 1.79
CA LYS A 282 -0.92 18.30 1.39
C LYS A 282 -0.36 17.38 2.48
N ARG A 283 -1.21 16.77 3.31
CA ARG A 283 -0.81 15.86 4.40
C ARG A 283 -0.21 14.55 3.85
N GLU A 284 0.97 14.62 3.26
CA GLU A 284 1.73 13.48 2.77
C GLU A 284 3.09 13.44 3.47
N PHE A 285 3.36 12.32 4.13
CA PHE A 285 4.59 12.13 4.90
C PHE A 285 5.78 12.00 3.97
N VAL A 286 6.88 12.65 4.37
CA VAL A 286 8.17 12.62 3.70
C VAL A 286 8.89 11.40 4.23
N ILE A 287 9.07 10.38 3.40
CA ILE A 287 10.10 9.37 3.65
C ILE A 287 11.39 10.03 3.19
N GLY A 288 12.20 10.46 4.15
CA GLY A 288 13.63 10.66 3.98
C GLY A 288 14.38 9.39 4.31
#